data_AF-A0A2A4RR79-F1
#
_entry.id   AF-A0A2A4RR79-F1
#
_cell.length_a   1.000
_cell.length_b   1.000
_cell.length_c   1.000
_cell.angle_alpha   90.00
_cell.angle_beta   90.00
_cell.angle_gamma   90.00
#
_symmetry.space_group_name_H-M   'P 1'
#
loop_
_entity.id
_entity.type
_entity.pdbx_description
1 polymer ?
#
loop_
_entity_poly.entity_id
_entity_poly.type
_entity_poly.pdbx_seq_one_letter_code
_entity_poly.pdbx_strand_id
1 'polypeptide(L)'
;MKDNFNQLFDKDLDIAEPTIGHFDRFEKRLSNVSSTKKNSSWKWISVAASIVLLFGVWLGQNLQSDRLELADVSPKMEETQTYFASVIKTEVQKINKQKTPENQKIIADAFLRMDNLETQYVKLTKELKESDADKRVIFAMISNFQQRIEILKNVLEQMDNLKQLKTIKNETYL
;
A
#
# COMPACT_ATOMS: atom_id res chain seq x y z
N MET A 1 -2.86 -32.45 -55.43
CA MET A 1 -3.12 -31.07 -54.94
C MET A 1 -1.75 -30.43 -54.79
N LYS A 2 -1.47 -29.40 -55.57
CA LYS A 2 -0.19 -28.67 -55.59
C LYS A 2 -0.50 -27.23 -55.22
N ASP A 3 0.26 -26.70 -54.28
CA ASP A 3 -0.08 -25.57 -53.45
C ASP A 3 0.03 -24.22 -54.19
N ASN A 4 -1.04 -23.43 -54.13
CA ASN A 4 -1.11 -22.04 -54.63
C ASN A 4 -0.35 -21.04 -53.74
N PHE A 5 0.76 -21.46 -53.13
CA PHE A 5 1.55 -20.58 -52.26
C PHE A 5 2.42 -19.60 -53.07
N ASN A 6 2.87 -20.01 -54.26
CA ASN A 6 3.74 -19.20 -55.10
C ASN A 6 3.03 -17.99 -55.74
N GLN A 7 1.69 -18.03 -55.84
CA GLN A 7 0.91 -16.89 -56.35
C GLN A 7 0.79 -15.72 -55.35
N LEU A 8 1.13 -15.93 -54.08
CA LEU A 8 1.09 -14.85 -53.07
C LEU A 8 2.26 -13.88 -53.17
N PHE A 9 3.37 -14.29 -53.80
CA PHE A 9 4.60 -13.49 -53.93
C PHE A 9 4.80 -12.90 -55.34
N ASP A 10 3.96 -13.29 -56.31
CA ASP A 10 4.02 -12.83 -57.71
C ASP A 10 3.25 -11.52 -57.97
N LYS A 11 2.63 -10.94 -56.94
CA LYS A 11 2.17 -9.55 -57.00
C LYS A 11 3.32 -8.68 -56.51
N ASP A 12 3.82 -7.81 -57.40
CA ASP A 12 4.76 -6.74 -57.11
C ASP A 12 4.57 -6.23 -55.69
N LEU A 13 5.45 -6.67 -54.78
CA LEU A 13 5.45 -6.25 -53.39
C LEU A 13 5.82 -4.77 -53.42
N ASP A 14 4.78 -3.95 -53.41
CA ASP A 14 4.76 -2.48 -53.37
C ASP A 14 6.13 -1.87 -53.10
N ILE A 15 6.84 -1.52 -54.19
CA ILE A 15 7.97 -0.58 -54.18
C ILE A 15 7.43 0.87 -54.07
N ALA A 16 6.18 1.02 -53.66
CA ALA A 16 5.55 2.30 -53.44
C ALA A 16 6.14 2.92 -52.17
N GLU A 17 6.98 3.94 -52.36
CA GLU A 17 7.44 4.75 -51.26
C GLU A 17 6.21 5.37 -50.57
N PRO A 18 6.06 5.19 -49.25
CA PRO A 18 4.87 5.65 -48.59
C PRO A 18 4.77 7.18 -48.69
N THR A 19 3.54 7.68 -48.87
CA THR A 19 3.27 9.13 -49.00
C THR A 19 3.97 9.95 -47.91
N ILE A 20 4.55 11.10 -48.26
CA ILE A 20 5.32 11.97 -47.37
C ILE A 20 4.56 12.20 -46.04
N GLY A 21 5.27 12.07 -44.92
CA GLY A 21 4.70 12.11 -43.56
C GLY A 21 4.03 10.81 -43.12
N HIS A 22 4.18 9.70 -43.86
CA HIS A 22 3.73 8.38 -43.42
C HIS A 22 4.39 7.97 -42.11
N PHE A 23 5.69 8.22 -41.97
CA PHE A 23 6.43 7.91 -40.74
C PHE A 23 5.88 8.73 -39.56
N ASP A 24 5.64 10.03 -39.72
CA ASP A 24 5.03 10.86 -38.67
C ASP A 24 3.62 10.40 -38.28
N ARG A 25 2.80 9.99 -39.27
CA ARG A 25 1.47 9.44 -39.02
C ARG A 25 1.54 8.07 -38.35
N PHE A 26 2.52 7.26 -38.71
CA PHE A 26 2.80 5.96 -38.10
C PHE A 26 3.26 6.13 -36.65
N GLU A 27 4.19 7.04 -36.38
CA GLU A 27 4.67 7.38 -35.04
C GLU A 27 3.55 7.97 -34.17
N LYS A 28 2.69 8.83 -34.73
CA LYS A 28 1.46 9.31 -34.05
C LYS A 28 0.49 8.17 -33.73
N ARG A 29 0.38 7.16 -34.58
CA ARG A 29 -0.45 5.97 -34.30
C ARG A 29 0.24 5.04 -33.28
N LEU A 30 1.56 4.87 -33.34
CA LEU A 30 2.34 4.05 -32.41
C LEU A 30 2.33 4.63 -30.99
N SER A 31 2.53 5.95 -30.87
CA SER A 31 2.39 6.67 -29.60
C SER A 31 0.96 6.60 -29.06
N ASN A 32 -0.06 6.72 -29.91
CA ASN A 32 -1.46 6.54 -29.51
C ASN A 32 -1.83 5.07 -29.16
N VAL A 33 -1.11 4.07 -29.67
CA VAL A 33 -1.27 2.66 -29.25
C VAL A 33 -0.71 2.44 -27.84
N SER A 34 0.25 3.25 -27.39
CA SER A 34 0.67 3.29 -25.98
C SER A 34 -0.34 4.00 -25.06
N SER A 35 -1.32 4.72 -25.63
CA SER A 35 -2.50 5.20 -24.91
C SER A 35 -3.61 4.14 -24.86
N THR A 36 -3.23 2.91 -24.51
CA THR A 36 -4.22 2.04 -23.87
C THR A 36 -4.70 2.82 -22.66
N LYS A 37 -6.03 3.02 -22.61
CA LYS A 37 -6.75 3.70 -21.54
C LYS A 37 -5.97 3.55 -20.25
N LYS A 38 -5.64 4.67 -19.62
CA LYS A 38 -5.21 4.69 -18.24
C LYS A 38 -6.35 4.10 -17.41
N ASN A 39 -6.47 2.76 -17.38
CA ASN A 39 -6.77 2.02 -16.18
C ASN A 39 -5.57 2.28 -15.26
N SER A 40 -5.43 3.55 -14.87
CA SER A 40 -4.96 3.90 -13.56
C SER A 40 -5.94 3.16 -12.68
N SER A 41 -5.56 1.95 -12.31
CA SER A 41 -6.15 1.25 -11.20
C SER A 41 -5.97 2.22 -10.02
N TRP A 42 -6.95 3.12 -9.88
CA TRP A 42 -7.15 3.92 -8.68
C TRP A 42 -7.34 3.00 -7.47
N LYS A 43 -7.57 1.70 -7.74
CA LYS A 43 -7.45 0.59 -6.80
C LYS A 43 -6.03 0.40 -6.19
N TRP A 44 -4.99 1.08 -6.71
CA TRP A 44 -3.64 1.08 -6.11
C TRP A 44 -3.38 2.26 -5.16
N ILE A 45 -4.31 3.20 -5.02
CA ILE A 45 -4.32 4.20 -3.94
C ILE A 45 -4.90 3.49 -2.72
N SER A 46 -4.09 2.85 -1.90
CA SER A 46 -3.27 3.39 -0.81
C SER A 46 -3.96 3.11 0.51
N VAL A 47 -3.65 1.95 1.09
CA VAL A 47 -3.97 1.71 2.50
C VAL A 47 -2.86 2.29 3.38
N ALA A 48 -2.53 3.55 3.11
CA ALA A 48 -1.70 4.38 3.97
C ALA A 48 -2.56 5.35 4.80
N ALA A 49 -3.90 5.25 4.69
CA ALA A 49 -4.82 6.08 5.45
C ALA A 49 -4.54 5.99 6.95
N SER A 50 -4.17 4.82 7.49
CA SER A 50 -3.78 4.68 8.89
C SER A 50 -2.51 5.45 9.26
N ILE A 51 -1.52 5.56 8.38
CA ILE A 51 -0.32 6.41 8.58
C ILE A 51 -0.69 7.89 8.49
N VAL A 52 -1.47 8.26 7.47
CA VAL A 52 -1.95 9.64 7.30
C VAL A 52 -2.85 10.04 8.45
N LEU A 53 -3.60 9.12 9.05
CA LEU A 53 -4.35 9.35 10.28
C LEU A 53 -3.41 9.46 11.48
N LEU A 54 -2.49 8.52 11.71
CA LEU A 54 -1.51 8.59 12.80
C LEU A 54 -0.72 9.92 12.82
N PHE A 55 -0.18 10.34 11.67
CA PHE A 55 0.61 11.57 11.57
C PHE A 55 -0.23 12.82 11.26
N GLY A 56 -1.33 12.70 10.53
CA GLY A 56 -2.21 13.83 10.20
C GLY A 56 -3.13 14.22 11.35
N VAL A 57 -3.46 13.28 12.23
CA VAL A 57 -4.08 13.58 13.52
C VAL A 57 -3.06 14.28 14.42
N TRP A 58 -1.82 13.78 14.55
CA TRP A 58 -0.76 14.47 15.32
C TRP A 58 -0.44 15.89 14.79
N LEU A 59 -0.31 16.07 13.47
CA LEU A 59 -0.04 17.39 12.85
C LEU A 59 -1.27 18.31 12.81
N GLY A 60 -2.47 17.75 12.68
CA GLY A 60 -3.74 18.48 12.60
C GLY A 60 -4.33 18.87 13.97
N GLN A 61 -3.76 18.37 15.06
CA GLN A 61 -4.33 18.50 16.41
C GLN A 61 -4.12 19.84 17.12
N ASN A 62 -3.46 20.81 16.50
CA ASN A 62 -3.55 22.19 16.98
C ASN A 62 -4.99 22.79 16.88
N LEU A 63 -5.98 22.05 16.34
CA LEU A 63 -7.35 22.53 16.13
C LEU A 63 -8.45 21.92 17.04
N GLN A 64 -8.20 20.88 17.85
CA GLN A 64 -9.25 20.27 18.69
C GLN A 64 -8.81 20.04 20.14
N SER A 65 -9.31 20.91 21.03
CA SER A 65 -9.01 20.95 22.48
C SER A 65 -9.57 19.78 23.32
N ASP A 66 -10.20 18.79 22.69
CA ASP A 66 -11.05 17.78 23.36
C ASP A 66 -10.43 16.38 23.49
N ARG A 67 -9.13 16.25 23.25
CA ARG A 67 -8.41 14.97 23.37
C ARG A 67 -7.13 15.16 24.17
N LEU A 68 -6.68 14.08 24.80
CA LEU A 68 -5.38 14.00 25.47
C LEU A 68 -4.62 12.81 24.88
N GLU A 69 -3.49 13.06 24.25
CA GLU A 69 -2.60 12.02 23.75
C GLU A 69 -1.61 11.57 24.84
N LEU A 70 -0.89 10.45 24.61
CA LEU A 70 0.16 10.02 25.53
C LEU A 70 1.24 11.10 25.64
N ALA A 71 1.57 11.77 24.52
CA ALA A 71 2.55 12.85 24.50
C ALA A 71 2.25 13.99 25.48
N ASP A 72 0.97 14.26 25.74
CA ASP A 72 0.54 15.33 26.63
C ASP A 72 0.66 14.97 28.12
N VAL A 73 0.81 13.68 28.45
CA VAL A 73 0.85 13.21 29.85
C VAL A 73 2.20 13.48 30.50
N SER A 74 3.29 13.21 29.78
CA SER A 74 4.66 13.43 30.28
C SER A 74 5.68 13.30 29.15
N PRO A 75 6.90 13.84 29.31
CA PRO A 75 7.99 13.64 28.34
C PRO A 75 8.27 12.15 28.05
N LYS A 76 8.14 11.29 29.06
CA LYS A 76 8.37 9.85 28.87
C LYS A 76 7.27 9.20 28.02
N MET A 77 6.04 9.68 28.14
CA MET A 77 4.92 9.19 27.33
C MET A 77 4.97 9.74 25.90
N GLU A 78 5.50 10.95 25.69
CA GLU A 78 5.83 11.48 24.36
C GLU A 78 6.89 10.62 23.65
N GLU A 79 7.99 10.30 24.33
CA GLU A 79 9.00 9.37 23.81
C GLU A 79 8.36 8.03 23.43
N THR A 80 7.47 7.52 24.28
CA THR A 80 6.80 6.23 24.07
C THR A 80 5.91 6.25 22.82
N GLN A 81 5.06 7.27 22.68
CA GLN A 81 4.21 7.46 21.50
C GLN A 81 5.05 7.59 20.23
N THR A 82 6.11 8.39 20.28
CA THR A 82 7.02 8.64 19.15
C THR A 82 7.72 7.35 18.72
N TYR A 83 8.21 6.56 19.68
CA TYR A 83 8.83 5.27 19.41
C TYR A 83 7.87 4.32 18.68
N PHE A 84 6.66 4.11 19.21
CA PHE A 84 5.70 3.20 18.59
C PHE A 84 5.24 3.68 17.21
N ALA A 85 4.99 4.99 17.04
CA ALA A 85 4.65 5.57 15.75
C ALA A 85 5.76 5.34 14.71
N SER A 86 7.02 5.49 15.11
CA SER A 86 8.17 5.20 14.25
C SER A 86 8.22 3.71 13.86
N VAL A 87 8.04 2.80 14.81
CA VAL A 87 8.03 1.35 14.52
C VAL A 87 6.93 1.00 13.54
N ILE A 88 5.69 1.47 13.77
CA ILE A 88 4.55 1.25 12.87
C ILE A 88 4.87 1.76 11.46
N LYS A 89 5.40 2.99 11.34
CA LYS A 89 5.81 3.57 10.06
C LYS A 89 6.82 2.69 9.34
N THR A 90 7.85 2.21 10.04
CA THR A 90 8.88 1.34 9.47
C THR A 90 8.30 0.01 8.99
N GLU A 91 7.44 -0.65 9.77
CA GLU A 91 6.84 -1.93 9.37
C GLU A 91 5.91 -1.77 8.16
N VAL A 92 5.09 -0.72 8.12
CA VAL A 92 4.25 -0.44 6.94
C VAL A 92 5.10 -0.15 5.71
N GLN A 93 6.22 0.56 5.84
CA GLN A 93 7.14 0.77 4.72
C GLN A 93 7.72 -0.55 4.19
N LYS A 94 8.04 -1.51 5.07
CA LYS A 94 8.47 -2.85 4.64
C LYS A 94 7.36 -3.58 3.88
N ILE A 95 6.13 -3.56 4.38
CA ILE A 95 4.97 -4.18 3.71
C ILE A 95 4.78 -3.57 2.32
N ASN A 96 4.80 -2.24 2.21
CA ASN A 96 4.61 -1.55 0.94
C ASN A 96 5.68 -1.90 -0.09
N LYS A 97 6.94 -2.08 0.33
CA LYS A 97 8.05 -2.48 -0.55
C LYS A 97 7.91 -3.91 -1.08
N GLN A 98 7.18 -4.77 -0.37
CA GLN A 98 7.05 -6.20 -0.69
C GLN A 98 5.66 -6.56 -1.24
N LYS A 99 4.83 -5.56 -1.53
CA LYS A 99 3.47 -5.73 -2.01
C LYS A 99 3.46 -6.38 -3.40
N THR A 100 2.64 -7.41 -3.57
CA THR A 100 2.38 -8.10 -4.83
C THR A 100 0.87 -8.33 -4.99
N PRO A 101 0.37 -8.69 -6.18
CA PRO A 101 -1.06 -9.01 -6.36
C PRO A 101 -1.56 -10.14 -5.43
N GLU A 102 -0.70 -11.12 -5.12
CA GLU A 102 -1.08 -12.31 -4.35
C GLU A 102 -1.22 -12.03 -2.85
N ASN A 103 -0.39 -11.16 -2.30
CA ASN A 103 -0.46 -10.81 -0.87
C ASN A 103 -1.41 -9.63 -0.58
N GLN A 104 -2.02 -9.05 -1.62
CA GLN A 104 -2.88 -7.88 -1.50
C GLN A 104 -4.04 -8.07 -0.52
N LYS A 105 -4.67 -9.26 -0.51
CA LYS A 105 -5.81 -9.54 0.37
C LYS A 105 -5.40 -9.51 1.85
N ILE A 106 -4.32 -10.20 2.20
CA ILE A 106 -3.81 -10.26 3.58
C ILE A 106 -3.42 -8.86 4.07
N ILE A 107 -2.78 -8.07 3.20
CA ILE A 107 -2.45 -6.68 3.48
C ILE A 107 -3.73 -5.88 3.75
N ALA A 108 -4.72 -5.93 2.87
CA ALA A 108 -5.96 -5.18 3.02
C ALA A 108 -6.71 -5.53 4.32
N ASP A 109 -6.82 -6.83 4.63
CA ASP A 109 -7.48 -7.30 5.85
C ASP A 109 -6.77 -6.81 7.11
N ALA A 110 -5.43 -6.78 7.10
CA ALA A 110 -4.64 -6.31 8.23
C ALA A 110 -4.80 -4.81 8.48
N PHE A 111 -4.79 -4.00 7.42
CA PHE A 111 -5.01 -2.57 7.57
C PHE A 111 -6.44 -2.24 8.02
N LEU A 112 -7.45 -3.02 7.62
CA LEU A 112 -8.81 -2.88 8.17
C LEU A 112 -8.82 -3.09 9.69
N ARG A 113 -8.04 -4.05 10.20
CA ARG A 113 -7.87 -4.26 11.64
C ARG A 113 -7.13 -3.11 12.31
N MET A 114 -6.12 -2.53 11.65
CA MET A 114 -5.43 -1.33 12.14
C MET A 114 -6.39 -0.14 12.27
N ASP A 115 -7.29 0.07 11.31
CA ASP A 115 -8.26 1.17 11.36
C ASP A 115 -9.24 1.02 12.54
N ASN A 116 -9.62 -0.21 12.88
CA ASN A 116 -10.39 -0.49 14.09
C ASN A 116 -9.61 -0.14 15.36
N LEU A 117 -8.33 -0.51 15.43
CA LEU A 117 -7.45 -0.14 16.55
C LEU A 117 -7.21 1.39 16.60
N GLU A 118 -7.16 2.08 15.47
CA GLU A 118 -7.11 3.55 15.39
C GLU A 118 -8.35 4.19 15.99
N THR A 119 -9.52 3.71 15.61
CA THR A 119 -10.79 4.17 16.16
C THR A 119 -10.85 3.96 17.68
N GLN A 120 -10.32 2.83 18.18
CA GLN A 120 -10.23 2.58 19.62
C GLN A 120 -9.26 3.53 20.32
N TYR A 121 -8.09 3.79 19.74
CA TYR A 121 -7.12 4.75 20.30
C TYR A 121 -7.71 6.15 20.41
N VAL A 122 -8.42 6.61 19.37
CA VAL A 122 -9.16 7.87 19.40
C VAL A 122 -10.16 7.93 20.57
N LYS A 123 -10.85 6.83 20.89
CA LYS A 123 -11.73 6.79 22.07
C LYS A 123 -10.93 6.86 23.37
N LEU A 124 -9.82 6.14 23.46
CA LEU A 124 -8.92 6.17 24.61
C LEU A 124 -8.34 7.57 24.85
N THR A 125 -8.06 8.38 23.82
CA THR A 125 -7.60 9.77 24.02
C THR A 125 -8.64 10.66 24.73
N LYS A 126 -9.94 10.38 24.53
CA LYS A 126 -11.00 11.10 25.23
C LYS A 126 -11.14 10.59 26.66
N GLU A 127 -11.15 9.28 26.82
CA GLU A 127 -11.21 8.64 28.15
C GLU A 127 -10.01 9.03 29.02
N LEU A 128 -8.82 9.18 28.45
CA LEU A 128 -7.62 9.60 29.16
C LEU A 128 -7.78 11.04 29.70
N LYS A 129 -8.40 11.92 28.91
CA LYS A 129 -8.73 13.29 29.34
C LYS A 129 -9.78 13.26 30.46
N GLU A 130 -10.87 12.52 30.27
CA GLU A 130 -12.00 12.44 31.22
C GLU A 130 -11.63 11.77 32.54
N SER A 131 -10.64 10.87 32.51
CA SER A 131 -10.17 10.12 33.69
C SER A 131 -8.98 10.76 34.41
N ASP A 132 -8.58 11.98 34.02
CA ASP A 132 -7.40 12.68 34.56
C ASP A 132 -6.11 11.84 34.47
N ALA A 133 -5.83 11.35 33.25
CA ALA A 133 -4.67 10.54 32.92
C ALA A 133 -4.55 9.22 33.71
N ASP A 134 -5.66 8.49 33.88
CA ASP A 134 -5.67 7.19 34.54
C ASP A 134 -4.68 6.20 33.87
N LYS A 135 -3.79 5.63 34.70
CA LYS A 135 -2.76 4.68 34.28
C LYS A 135 -3.30 3.46 33.54
N ARG A 136 -4.54 3.04 33.82
CA ARG A 136 -5.21 1.94 33.13
C ARG A 136 -5.53 2.30 31.69
N VAL A 137 -5.93 3.54 31.43
CA VAL A 137 -6.18 4.07 30.08
C VAL A 137 -4.85 4.21 29.33
N ILE A 138 -3.81 4.72 30.00
CA ILE A 138 -2.45 4.75 29.45
C ILE A 138 -1.99 3.34 29.01
N PHE A 139 -2.19 2.34 29.87
CA PHE A 139 -1.86 0.95 29.55
C PHE A 139 -2.65 0.43 28.34
N ALA A 140 -3.95 0.75 28.27
CA ALA A 140 -4.78 0.40 27.11
C ALA A 140 -4.29 1.06 25.81
N MET A 141 -3.86 2.32 25.86
CA MET A 141 -3.29 3.03 24.72
C MET A 141 -1.97 2.41 24.25
N ILE A 142 -1.08 2.07 25.18
CA ILE A 142 0.17 1.36 24.87
C ILE A 142 -0.12 -0.02 24.26
N SER A 143 -1.06 -0.77 24.85
CA SER A 143 -1.48 -2.07 24.32
C SER A 143 -2.04 -1.95 22.91
N ASN A 144 -2.79 -0.89 22.61
CA ASN A 144 -3.30 -0.65 21.26
C ASN A 144 -2.16 -0.47 20.24
N PHE A 145 -1.10 0.29 20.56
CA PHE A 145 0.09 0.38 19.71
C PHE A 145 0.76 -0.98 19.50
N GLN A 146 0.91 -1.77 20.57
CA GLN A 146 1.52 -3.10 20.50
C GLN A 146 0.74 -4.04 19.57
N GLN A 147 -0.59 -4.06 19.68
CA GLN A 147 -1.46 -4.88 18.82
C GLN A 147 -1.34 -4.50 17.34
N ARG A 148 -1.23 -3.20 17.01
CA ARG A 148 -1.01 -2.77 15.62
C ARG A 148 0.32 -3.27 15.07
N ILE A 149 1.37 -3.19 15.89
CA ILE A 149 2.71 -3.68 15.51
C ILE A 149 2.67 -5.20 15.30
N GLU A 150 1.98 -5.94 16.16
CA GLU A 150 1.80 -7.38 16.02
C GLU A 150 1.09 -7.74 14.71
N ILE A 151 0.00 -7.05 14.37
CA ILE A 151 -0.69 -7.22 13.08
C ILE A 151 0.28 -7.03 11.91
N LEU A 152 1.08 -5.97 11.92
CA LEU A 152 2.02 -5.67 10.85
C LEU A 152 3.13 -6.73 10.72
N LYS A 153 3.67 -7.21 11.86
CA LYS A 153 4.65 -8.29 11.87
C LYS A 153 4.08 -9.59 11.29
N ASN A 154 2.86 -9.95 11.70
CA ASN A 154 2.18 -11.14 11.19
C ASN A 154 1.92 -11.06 9.68
N VAL A 155 1.67 -9.87 9.14
CA VAL A 155 1.54 -9.68 7.69
C VAL A 155 2.87 -9.92 6.98
N LEU A 156 3.97 -9.35 7.49
CA LEU A 156 5.29 -9.55 6.90
C LEU A 156 5.69 -11.02 6.89
N GLU A 157 5.44 -11.74 7.98
CA GLU A 157 5.67 -13.19 8.06
C GLU A 157 4.85 -13.96 7.01
N GLN A 158 3.55 -13.66 6.89
CA GLN A 158 2.70 -14.26 5.87
C GLN A 158 3.18 -13.96 4.44
N MET A 159 3.66 -12.74 4.20
CA MET A 159 4.22 -12.35 2.90
C MET A 159 5.48 -13.15 2.56
N ASP A 160 6.36 -13.39 3.55
CA ASP A 160 7.57 -14.17 3.34
C ASP A 160 7.27 -15.67 3.14
N ASN A 161 6.32 -16.22 3.88
CA ASN A 161 5.83 -17.59 3.66
C ASN A 161 5.26 -17.77 2.25
N LEU A 162 4.48 -16.82 1.74
CA LEU A 162 3.95 -16.85 0.38
C LEU A 162 5.05 -16.83 -0.69
N LYS A 163 6.15 -16.11 -0.45
CA LYS A 163 7.29 -16.09 -1.38
C LYS A 163 8.02 -17.44 -1.40
N GLN A 164 8.29 -18.03 -0.23
CA GLN A 164 8.98 -19.32 -0.13
C GLN A 164 8.21 -20.44 -0.86
N LEU A 165 6.88 -20.47 -0.71
CA LEU A 165 6.03 -21.43 -1.41
C LEU A 165 6.11 -21.29 -2.94
N LYS A 166 6.37 -20.10 -3.48
CA LYS A 166 6.58 -19.92 -4.93
C LYS A 166 7.94 -20.45 -5.38
N THR A 167 9.00 -20.20 -4.62
CA THR A 167 10.35 -20.70 -4.95
C THR A 167 10.36 -22.22 -5.06
N ILE A 168 9.76 -22.91 -4.08
CA ILE A 168 9.68 -24.39 -4.07
C ILE A 168 8.91 -24.92 -5.28
N LYS A 169 7.79 -24.29 -5.65
CA LYS A 169 7.01 -24.68 -6.84
C LYS A 169 7.81 -24.51 -8.13
N ASN A 170 8.55 -23.41 -8.27
CA ASN A 170 9.32 -23.16 -9.48
C ASN A 170 10.50 -24.14 -9.65
N GLU A 171 11.05 -24.67 -8.55
CA GLU A 171 12.11 -25.69 -8.58
C GLU A 171 11.59 -27.12 -8.83
N THR A 172 10.31 -27.40 -8.54
CA THR A 172 9.71 -28.73 -8.76
C THR A 172 9.16 -28.95 -10.18
N TYR A 173 9.17 -27.92 -11.02
CA TYR A 173 8.77 -27.99 -12.43
C TYR A 173 9.93 -27.80 -13.42
N LEU A 174 11.18 -27.96 -12.96
CA LEU A 174 12.39 -28.05 -13.79
C LEU A 174 12.91 -29.50 -13.80
#